data_AF-A0A6V8CFC9-F1
#
_entry.id   AF-A0A6V8CFC9-F1
#
_cell.length_a   1.000
_cell.length_b   1.000
_cell.length_c   1.000
_cell.angle_alpha   90.00
_cell.angle_beta   90.00
_cell.angle_gamma   90.00
#
_symmetry.space_group_name_H-M   'P 1'
#
loop_
_entity.id
_entity.type
_entity.pdbx_description
1 polymer ?
#
loop_
_entity_poly.entity_id
_entity_poly.type
_entity_poly.pdbx_seq_one_letter_code
_entity_poly.pdbx_strand_id
1 'polypeptide(L)'
;GQDERIGIVIFSDNAKYDLGSSGEYTQGAGGGALLIRQNPRLLEIPDCWGVSTTPVHDFFKPRRKVTIRSVISSVMELAQEAGQSVKKGIVERMIRHLPKSTVRRLGIFAHGEETVNVHRDEPVFDGQFSNRCYQEAVRQAFHNFKQHAERQGRWSLEDEKLTKQWSRIIMHLPYAFQAKRMFPDVFRHDRTGTPIWDDVLVEIGEPPMIPSQKTKKNIEQFEKEMDAYRRAISKTPEYLHFHSNKIEKGQRASSLIGNQYTGSIFLALMSTLESDLEENADIEGTYFGLCGYGSGAKAKVFEAIVQPGWEEVVSRWHLFERLAGRVAIDHLTYENLHKGIQVESVVPPSGEFALINVSEDGLYEGQRTYKWAAKKRK
;
A
#
# COMPACT_ATOMS: atom_id res chain seq x y z
N GLY A 1 13.20 -28.74 -26.81
CA GLY A 1 12.51 -27.53 -27.30
C GLY A 1 11.11 -27.52 -26.75
N GLN A 2 10.95 -26.94 -25.57
CA GLN A 2 9.65 -26.69 -24.96
C GLN A 2 9.53 -25.17 -24.88
N ASP A 3 8.41 -24.63 -25.38
CA ASP A 3 8.09 -23.21 -25.35
C ASP A 3 8.35 -22.63 -23.94
N GLU A 4 9.32 -21.71 -23.83
CA GLU A 4 9.51 -20.87 -22.65
C GLU A 4 8.33 -19.90 -22.53
N ARG A 5 7.18 -20.40 -22.08
CA ARG A 5 6.00 -19.58 -21.82
C ARG A 5 6.35 -18.51 -20.78
N ILE A 6 6.12 -17.25 -21.14
CA ILE A 6 6.31 -16.10 -20.25
C ILE A 6 5.04 -15.90 -19.43
N GLY A 7 5.18 -15.82 -18.11
CA GLY A 7 4.11 -15.36 -17.22
C GLY A 7 4.05 -13.84 -17.19
N ILE A 8 2.84 -13.28 -17.17
CA ILE A 8 2.62 -11.83 -17.01
C ILE A 8 1.84 -11.62 -15.72
N VAL A 9 2.42 -10.89 -14.78
CA VAL A 9 1.76 -10.47 -13.54
C VAL A 9 1.46 -8.99 -13.67
N ILE A 10 0.21 -8.59 -13.45
CA ILE A 10 -0.24 -7.20 -13.55
C ILE A 10 -0.69 -6.74 -12.16
N PHE A 11 -0.30 -5.53 -11.80
CA PHE A 11 -0.87 -4.81 -10.66
C PHE A 11 -1.43 -3.48 -11.15
N SER A 12 -2.53 -3.04 -10.55
CA SER A 12 -3.15 -1.75 -10.86
C SER A 12 -4.04 -1.36 -9.71
N ASP A 13 -3.76 -0.21 -9.10
CA ASP A 13 -4.51 0.29 -7.95
C ASP A 13 -4.64 1.81 -8.01
N ASN A 14 -5.75 2.28 -7.44
CA ASN A 14 -5.99 3.68 -7.10
C ASN A 14 -6.25 3.74 -5.59
N ALA A 15 -5.22 4.12 -4.82
CA ALA A 15 -5.32 4.27 -3.38
C ALA A 15 -5.97 5.61 -3.04
N LYS A 16 -7.27 5.55 -2.75
CA LYS A 16 -8.12 6.69 -2.41
C LYS A 16 -8.59 6.63 -0.96
N TYR A 17 -8.53 7.76 -0.27
CA TYR A 17 -8.96 7.93 1.11
C TYR A 17 -9.91 9.12 1.23
N ASP A 18 -10.73 9.17 2.28
CA ASP A 18 -11.66 10.29 2.50
C ASP A 18 -10.88 11.61 2.65
N LEU A 19 -11.44 12.71 2.11
CA LEU A 19 -10.91 14.06 2.29
C LEU A 19 -10.88 14.42 3.78
N GLY A 20 -9.79 15.05 4.23
CA GLY A 20 -9.52 15.39 5.62
C GLY A 20 -9.14 14.21 6.52
N SER A 21 -9.12 12.98 5.99
CA SER A 21 -8.73 11.80 6.79
C SER A 21 -7.22 11.75 7.03
N SER A 22 -6.82 11.03 8.07
CA SER A 22 -5.40 10.79 8.37
C SER A 22 -4.67 9.96 7.31
N GLY A 23 -5.37 9.42 6.31
CA GLY A 23 -4.82 8.68 5.19
C GLY A 23 -4.76 9.48 3.88
N GLU A 24 -5.39 10.66 3.82
CA GLU A 24 -5.51 11.44 2.57
C GLU A 24 -4.14 11.75 1.93
N TYR A 25 -3.17 12.19 2.73
CA TYR A 25 -1.83 12.52 2.24
C TYR A 25 -1.01 11.29 1.80
N THR A 26 -1.52 10.07 2.04
CA THR A 26 -0.86 8.80 1.66
C THR A 26 -1.40 8.24 0.35
N GLN A 27 -2.40 8.88 -0.25
CA GLN A 27 -3.00 8.48 -1.52
C GLN A 27 -1.98 8.38 -2.65
N GLY A 28 -2.32 7.59 -3.66
CA GLY A 28 -1.50 7.43 -4.86
C GLY A 28 -2.20 6.50 -5.85
N ALA A 29 -1.66 6.42 -7.06
CA ALA A 29 -2.18 5.52 -8.08
C ALA A 29 -1.06 5.01 -8.96
N GLY A 30 -1.27 3.83 -9.53
CA GLY A 30 -0.38 3.29 -10.53
C GLY A 30 -0.73 1.89 -10.96
N GLY A 31 -0.11 1.48 -12.05
CA GLY A 31 -0.18 0.13 -12.55
C GLY A 31 1.10 -0.24 -13.27
N GLY A 32 1.34 -1.53 -13.38
CA GLY A 32 2.54 -2.08 -14.00
C GLY A 32 2.40 -3.56 -14.28
N ALA A 33 3.40 -4.09 -14.97
CA ALA A 33 3.46 -5.50 -15.31
C ALA A 33 4.86 -6.05 -15.07
N LEU A 34 4.92 -7.29 -14.58
CA LEU A 34 6.14 -8.07 -14.45
C LEU A 34 6.10 -9.23 -15.44
N LEU A 35 7.24 -9.46 -16.10
CA LEU A 35 7.45 -10.65 -16.92
C LEU A 35 8.19 -11.70 -16.10
N ILE A 36 7.56 -12.85 -15.91
CA ILE A 36 8.12 -14.01 -15.22
C ILE A 36 8.60 -15.01 -16.26
N ARG A 37 9.85 -15.43 -16.16
CA ARG A 37 10.52 -16.33 -17.10
C ARG A 37 11.48 -17.25 -16.35
N GLN A 38 11.82 -18.39 -16.96
CA GLN A 38 12.76 -19.36 -16.41
C GLN A 38 14.19 -18.79 -16.29
N ASN A 39 14.61 -17.98 -17.27
CA ASN A 39 15.93 -17.33 -17.31
C ASN A 39 15.77 -15.81 -17.14
N PRO A 40 15.60 -15.29 -15.91
CA PRO A 40 15.37 -13.87 -15.67
C PRO A 40 16.62 -13.03 -15.99
N ARG A 41 16.41 -11.78 -16.41
CA ARG A 41 17.50 -10.82 -16.71
C ARG A 41 17.65 -9.71 -15.67
N LEU A 42 16.86 -9.76 -14.60
CA LEU A 42 16.80 -8.68 -13.61
C LEU A 42 16.96 -9.24 -12.20
N LEU A 43 16.03 -10.11 -11.82
CA LEU A 43 16.00 -10.74 -10.51
C LEU A 43 15.63 -12.21 -10.65
N GLU A 44 16.41 -13.07 -10.02
CA GLU A 44 16.04 -14.45 -9.70
C GLU A 44 15.41 -14.49 -8.31
N ILE A 45 14.35 -15.26 -8.12
CA ILE A 45 13.70 -15.42 -6.82
C ILE A 45 13.87 -16.88 -6.39
N PRO A 46 14.73 -17.16 -5.40
CA PRO A 46 14.86 -18.50 -4.84
C PRO A 46 13.57 -18.99 -4.18
N ASP A 47 13.38 -20.31 -4.11
CA ASP A 47 12.20 -20.92 -3.45
C ASP A 47 12.36 -21.00 -1.93
N CYS A 48 12.57 -19.85 -1.30
CA CYS A 48 12.61 -19.67 0.15
C CYS A 48 11.70 -18.51 0.55
N TRP A 49 10.58 -18.83 1.20
CA TRP A 49 9.53 -17.86 1.51
C TRP A 49 9.13 -17.94 2.98
N GLY A 50 9.17 -16.81 3.67
CA GLY A 50 8.51 -16.61 4.95
C GLY A 50 7.11 -16.05 4.76
N VAL A 51 6.15 -16.57 5.52
CA VAL A 51 4.75 -16.14 5.45
C VAL A 51 4.20 -15.90 6.86
N SER A 52 3.38 -14.86 6.99
CA SER A 52 2.51 -14.64 8.15
C SER A 52 1.10 -14.28 7.68
N THR A 53 0.10 -14.78 8.39
CA THR A 53 -1.32 -14.46 8.20
C THR A 53 -2.00 -14.40 9.55
N THR A 54 -2.65 -13.27 9.85
CA THR A 54 -3.40 -13.10 11.10
C THR A 54 -4.73 -12.40 10.79
N PRO A 55 -5.89 -12.88 11.25
CA PRO A 55 -7.17 -12.22 10.99
C PRO A 55 -7.31 -10.96 11.84
N VAL A 56 -7.13 -9.79 11.24
CA VAL A 56 -7.25 -8.47 11.88
C VAL A 56 -8.03 -7.50 11.00
N HIS A 57 -8.62 -6.47 11.63
CA HIS A 57 -9.41 -5.44 10.94
C HIS A 57 -8.69 -4.09 10.98
N ASP A 58 -7.42 -4.08 10.61
CA ASP A 58 -6.59 -2.87 10.61
C ASP A 58 -6.99 -1.89 9.50
N PHE A 59 -7.26 -2.42 8.31
CA PHE A 59 -7.72 -1.69 7.14
C PHE A 59 -8.56 -2.63 6.27
N PHE A 60 -9.75 -2.17 5.86
CA PHE A 60 -10.65 -2.96 5.02
C PHE A 60 -11.65 -2.07 4.27
N LYS A 61 -12.20 -2.61 3.17
CA LYS A 61 -13.28 -1.96 2.39
C LYS A 61 -14.58 -2.75 2.60
N PRO A 62 -15.42 -2.38 3.60
CA PRO A 62 -16.63 -3.13 3.88
C PRO A 62 -17.67 -2.94 2.77
N ARG A 63 -18.52 -3.95 2.58
CA ARG A 63 -19.78 -3.77 1.86
C ARG A 63 -20.69 -2.91 2.72
N ARG A 64 -20.95 -1.68 2.29
CA ARG A 64 -21.80 -0.73 3.02
C ARG A 64 -23.25 -0.91 2.56
N LYS A 65 -24.17 -0.89 3.51
CA LYS A 65 -25.61 -0.91 3.25
C LYS A 65 -26.24 0.30 3.92
N VAL A 66 -27.06 1.03 3.17
CA VAL A 66 -27.90 2.11 3.72
C VAL A 66 -29.35 1.72 3.55
N THR A 67 -30.17 1.98 4.58
CA THR A 67 -31.60 1.73 4.47
C THR A 67 -32.24 2.86 3.65
N ILE A 68 -33.26 2.54 2.86
CA ILE A 68 -34.01 3.57 2.12
C ILE A 68 -34.61 4.59 3.09
N ARG A 69 -35.03 4.13 4.28
CA ARG A 69 -35.45 5.01 5.37
C ARG A 69 -34.38 6.04 5.71
N SER A 70 -33.13 5.61 5.93
CA SER A 70 -32.03 6.50 6.26
C SER A 70 -31.79 7.52 5.15
N VAL A 71 -31.83 7.10 3.88
CA VAL A 71 -31.66 8.01 2.74
C VAL A 71 -32.75 9.08 2.74
N ILE A 72 -34.02 8.69 2.85
CA ILE A 72 -35.15 9.64 2.89
C ILE A 72 -35.03 10.57 4.10
N SER A 73 -34.68 10.04 5.28
CA SER A 73 -34.48 10.83 6.50
C SER A 73 -33.39 11.90 6.30
N SER A 74 -32.22 11.54 5.78
CA SER A 74 -31.12 12.49 5.56
C SER A 74 -31.48 13.58 4.53
N VAL A 75 -32.23 13.23 3.48
CA VAL A 75 -32.70 14.24 2.50
C VAL A 75 -33.71 15.20 3.15
N MET A 76 -34.59 14.71 4.02
CA MET A 76 -35.55 15.57 4.74
C MET A 76 -34.87 16.47 5.77
N GLU A 77 -33.84 15.99 6.45
CA GLU A 77 -33.01 16.79 7.35
C GLU A 77 -32.29 17.91 6.58
N LEU A 78 -31.62 17.57 5.46
CA LEU A 78 -30.99 18.56 4.58
C LEU A 78 -31.99 19.60 4.06
N ALA A 79 -33.22 19.20 3.73
CA ALA A 79 -34.26 20.14 3.32
C ALA A 79 -34.65 21.10 4.45
N GLN A 80 -34.74 20.64 5.69
CA GLN A 80 -34.99 21.50 6.86
C GLN A 80 -33.83 22.48 7.09
N GLU A 81 -32.59 22.02 6.98
CA GLU A 81 -31.39 22.86 7.07
C GLU A 81 -31.36 23.94 5.98
N ALA A 82 -31.85 23.62 4.78
CA ALA A 82 -32.06 24.57 3.68
C ALA A 82 -33.29 25.49 3.87
N GLY A 83 -33.92 25.48 5.04
CA GLY A 83 -35.04 26.36 5.41
C GLY A 83 -36.42 25.88 4.92
N GLN A 84 -36.55 24.64 4.44
CA GLN A 84 -37.85 24.10 4.01
C GLN A 84 -38.68 23.60 5.19
N SER A 85 -39.98 23.90 5.17
CA SER A 85 -40.91 23.36 6.17
C SER A 85 -41.25 21.90 5.86
N VAL A 86 -40.72 20.99 6.67
CA VAL A 86 -40.95 19.55 6.52
C VAL A 86 -41.96 19.07 7.58
N LYS A 87 -43.12 18.57 7.14
CA LYS A 87 -44.19 18.08 8.03
C LYS A 87 -43.74 16.87 8.85
N LYS A 88 -44.05 16.85 10.14
CA LYS A 88 -43.83 15.69 11.02
C LYS A 88 -44.48 14.42 10.43
N GLY A 89 -43.77 13.30 10.48
CA GLY A 89 -44.22 12.00 9.98
C GLY A 89 -44.20 11.84 8.46
N ILE A 90 -43.59 12.76 7.70
CA ILE A 90 -43.54 12.66 6.24
C ILE A 90 -42.68 11.48 5.76
N VAL A 91 -41.59 11.17 6.46
CA VAL A 91 -40.69 10.05 6.15
C VAL A 91 -41.46 8.73 6.22
N GLU A 92 -42.21 8.50 7.29
CA GLU A 92 -43.04 7.30 7.46
C GLU A 92 -44.10 7.17 6.37
N ARG A 93 -44.72 8.29 5.98
CA ARG A 93 -45.67 8.31 4.87
C ARG A 93 -45.00 7.95 3.55
N MET A 94 -43.85 8.54 3.24
CA MET A 94 -43.08 8.25 2.02
C MET A 94 -42.70 6.78 1.93
N ILE A 95 -42.13 6.21 3.00
CA ILE A 95 -41.76 4.79 3.06
C ILE A 95 -42.98 3.88 2.85
N ARG A 96 -44.13 4.21 3.48
CA ARG A 96 -45.37 3.43 3.31
C ARG A 96 -45.90 3.46 1.87
N HIS A 97 -45.71 4.58 1.15
CA HIS A 97 -46.22 4.75 -0.21
C HIS A 97 -45.23 4.29 -1.28
N LEU A 98 -43.94 4.18 -0.95
CA LEU A 98 -42.88 3.80 -1.88
C LEU A 98 -43.17 2.51 -2.68
N PRO A 99 -43.70 1.41 -2.07
CA PRO A 99 -44.02 0.20 -2.83
C PRO A 99 -45.11 0.39 -3.90
N LYS A 100 -45.95 1.42 -3.78
CA LYS A 100 -47.02 1.75 -4.74
C LYS A 100 -46.64 2.89 -5.68
N SER A 101 -45.50 3.54 -5.45
CA SER A 101 -45.06 4.71 -6.20
C SER A 101 -44.52 4.33 -7.57
N THR A 102 -44.65 5.24 -8.54
CA THR A 102 -44.02 5.10 -9.86
C THR A 102 -42.49 5.11 -9.78
N VAL A 103 -41.92 5.74 -8.75
CA VAL A 103 -40.46 5.80 -8.53
C VAL A 103 -39.84 4.46 -8.11
N ARG A 104 -40.65 3.46 -7.73
CA ARG A 104 -40.17 2.10 -7.40
C ARG A 104 -39.54 1.35 -8.57
N ARG A 105 -39.60 1.92 -9.78
CA ARG A 105 -38.99 1.39 -10.99
C ARG A 105 -37.67 2.10 -11.33
N LEU A 106 -37.25 3.06 -10.51
CA LEU A 106 -36.10 3.92 -10.75
C LEU A 106 -34.96 3.61 -9.77
N GLY A 107 -33.80 3.29 -10.32
CA GLY A 107 -32.51 3.24 -9.62
C GLY A 107 -32.58 2.57 -8.24
N ILE A 108 -32.23 3.34 -7.20
CA ILE A 108 -32.09 2.86 -5.82
C ILE A 108 -33.40 2.42 -5.14
N PHE A 109 -34.55 2.64 -5.77
CA PHE A 109 -35.87 2.23 -5.25
C PHE A 109 -36.46 1.04 -6.02
N ALA A 110 -35.69 0.49 -6.98
CA ALA A 110 -36.10 -0.63 -7.80
C ALA A 110 -36.48 -1.85 -6.96
N HIS A 111 -37.47 -2.61 -7.43
CA HIS A 111 -37.87 -3.93 -6.89
C HIS A 111 -38.34 -3.97 -5.43
N GLY A 112 -38.52 -2.82 -4.76
CA GLY A 112 -39.01 -2.78 -3.39
C GLY A 112 -37.98 -3.25 -2.35
N GLU A 113 -36.68 -3.15 -2.66
CA GLU A 113 -35.62 -3.40 -1.70
C GLU A 113 -35.73 -2.44 -0.50
N GLU A 114 -35.35 -2.89 0.70
CA GLU A 114 -35.34 -2.01 1.89
C GLU A 114 -33.97 -1.34 2.12
N THR A 115 -32.93 -1.86 1.47
CA THR A 115 -31.55 -1.43 1.61
C THR A 115 -30.86 -1.32 0.26
N VAL A 116 -30.00 -0.32 0.12
CA VAL A 116 -29.17 -0.13 -1.07
C VAL A 116 -27.72 -0.41 -0.70
N ASN A 117 -27.02 -1.15 -1.57
CA ASN A 117 -25.58 -1.37 -1.40
C ASN A 117 -24.81 -0.15 -1.90
N VAL A 118 -23.93 0.38 -1.06
CA VAL A 118 -23.08 1.53 -1.39
C VAL A 118 -21.67 1.05 -1.59
N HIS A 119 -21.13 1.26 -2.78
CA HIS A 119 -19.70 1.13 -3.03
C HIS A 119 -19.02 2.45 -2.71
N ARG A 120 -17.95 2.39 -1.90
CA ARG A 120 -17.03 3.51 -1.70
C ARG A 120 -15.62 2.98 -1.88
N ASP A 121 -14.81 3.75 -2.60
CA ASP A 121 -13.41 3.44 -2.83
C ASP A 121 -12.60 3.58 -1.54
N GLU A 122 -13.03 4.48 -0.67
CA GLU A 122 -12.36 4.84 0.57
C GLU A 122 -12.47 3.71 1.62
N PRO A 123 -11.37 3.33 2.28
CA PRO A 123 -11.33 2.25 3.26
C PRO A 123 -11.78 2.71 4.65
N VAL A 124 -12.14 1.75 5.50
CA VAL A 124 -12.19 1.95 6.96
C VAL A 124 -10.86 1.46 7.52
N PHE A 125 -10.20 2.30 8.32
CA PHE A 125 -8.88 1.97 8.87
C PHE A 125 -8.60 2.67 10.19
N ASP A 126 -7.73 2.06 10.99
CA ASP A 126 -7.04 2.70 12.12
C ASP A 126 -5.54 2.74 11.77
N GLY A 127 -5.01 3.94 11.54
CA GLY A 127 -3.63 4.11 11.11
C GLY A 127 -2.59 3.64 12.14
N GLN A 128 -2.85 3.80 13.43
CA GLN A 128 -1.92 3.33 14.46
C GLN A 128 -1.95 1.81 14.56
N PHE A 129 -3.16 1.23 14.54
CA PHE A 129 -3.32 -0.21 14.55
C PHE A 129 -2.74 -0.87 13.29
N SER A 130 -2.93 -0.27 12.11
CA SER A 130 -2.36 -0.73 10.84
C SER A 130 -0.83 -0.75 10.85
N ASN A 131 -0.19 0.27 11.42
CA ASN A 131 1.27 0.28 11.58
C ASN A 131 1.75 -0.88 12.46
N ARG A 132 1.06 -1.17 13.58
CA ARG A 132 1.40 -2.30 14.45
C ARG A 132 1.19 -3.64 13.75
N CYS A 133 0.08 -3.83 13.06
CA CYS A 133 -0.21 -5.05 12.28
C CYS A 133 0.84 -5.28 11.19
N TYR A 134 1.28 -4.22 10.52
CA TYR A 134 2.40 -4.28 9.57
C TYR A 134 3.67 -4.82 10.22
N GLN A 135 4.13 -4.18 11.32
CA GLN A 135 5.36 -4.55 12.00
C GLN A 135 5.32 -6.01 12.46
N GLU A 136 4.23 -6.42 13.09
CA GLU A 136 4.08 -7.77 13.62
C GLU A 136 4.02 -8.82 12.51
N ALA A 137 3.26 -8.57 11.44
CA ALA A 137 3.16 -9.51 10.32
C ALA A 137 4.52 -9.68 9.60
N VAL A 138 5.23 -8.59 9.34
CA VAL A 138 6.57 -8.64 8.71
C VAL A 138 7.58 -9.33 9.64
N ARG A 139 7.55 -9.04 10.94
CA ARG A 139 8.39 -9.71 11.94
C ARG A 139 8.15 -11.22 11.93
N GLN A 140 6.89 -11.67 12.00
CA GLN A 140 6.55 -13.09 11.97
C GLN A 140 6.96 -13.75 10.65
N ALA A 141 6.72 -13.10 9.52
CA ALA A 141 7.13 -13.61 8.21
C ALA A 141 8.66 -13.72 8.11
N PHE A 142 9.42 -12.76 8.64
CA PHE A 142 10.89 -12.83 8.70
C PHE A 142 11.38 -14.00 9.55
N HIS A 143 10.75 -14.26 10.70
CA HIS A 143 11.08 -15.43 11.52
C HIS A 143 10.81 -16.74 10.78
N ASN A 144 9.67 -16.84 10.09
CA ASN A 144 9.34 -18.01 9.28
C ASN A 144 10.32 -18.18 8.11
N PHE A 145 10.72 -17.09 7.45
CA PHE A 145 11.74 -17.09 6.41
C PHE A 145 13.07 -17.64 6.93
N LYS A 146 13.56 -17.12 8.07
CA LYS A 146 14.80 -17.58 8.71
C LYS A 146 14.79 -19.09 9.00
N GLN A 147 13.68 -19.61 9.52
CA GLN A 147 13.52 -21.05 9.78
C GLN A 147 13.54 -21.88 8.48
N HIS A 148 12.94 -21.38 7.40
CA HIS A 148 12.98 -22.06 6.11
C HIS A 148 14.39 -22.02 5.50
N ALA A 149 15.07 -20.87 5.55
CA ALA A 149 16.44 -20.71 5.09
C ALA A 149 17.39 -21.67 5.83
N GLU A 150 17.20 -21.86 7.14
CA GLU A 150 17.97 -22.83 7.94
C GLU A 150 17.71 -24.27 7.52
N ARG A 151 16.45 -24.67 7.36
CA ARG A 151 16.10 -26.02 6.91
C ARG A 151 16.61 -26.34 5.50
N GLN A 152 16.69 -25.32 4.63
CA GLN A 152 17.17 -25.46 3.26
C GLN A 152 18.69 -25.31 3.13
N GLY A 153 19.41 -25.05 4.24
CA GLY A 153 20.86 -24.84 4.22
C GLY A 153 21.30 -23.51 3.57
N ARG A 154 20.38 -22.57 3.35
CA ARG A 154 20.66 -21.22 2.84
C ARG A 154 21.33 -20.34 3.90
N TRP A 155 21.08 -20.59 5.18
CA TRP A 155 21.59 -19.77 6.28
C TRP A 155 21.67 -20.58 7.58
N SER A 156 22.64 -20.31 8.44
CA SER A 156 22.84 -20.92 9.76
C SER A 156 23.24 -19.87 10.81
N LEU A 157 23.27 -20.27 12.09
CA LEU A 157 23.68 -19.37 13.17
C LEU A 157 25.14 -18.92 13.09
N GLU A 158 25.99 -19.67 12.39
CA GLU A 158 27.40 -19.35 12.15
C GLU A 158 27.58 -18.34 11.01
N ASP A 159 26.58 -18.23 10.12
CA ASP A 159 26.60 -17.29 9.02
C ASP A 159 26.36 -15.85 9.48
N GLU A 160 26.79 -14.92 8.63
CA GLU A 160 26.41 -13.53 8.82
C GLU A 160 24.88 -13.38 8.85
N LYS A 161 24.37 -12.46 9.67
CA LYS A 161 22.94 -12.20 9.77
C LYS A 161 22.31 -11.88 8.40
N LEU A 162 21.14 -12.43 8.11
CA LEU A 162 20.44 -12.27 6.81
C LEU A 162 20.31 -10.80 6.38
N THR A 163 19.98 -9.88 7.30
CA THR A 163 19.83 -8.46 6.94
C THR A 163 21.15 -7.77 6.58
N LYS A 164 22.31 -8.36 6.93
CA LYS A 164 23.63 -7.91 6.48
C LYS A 164 23.98 -8.48 5.10
N GLN A 165 23.59 -9.74 4.84
CA GLN A 165 23.76 -10.39 3.54
C GLN A 165 22.94 -9.71 2.43
N TRP A 166 21.83 -9.06 2.78
CA TRP A 166 21.02 -8.29 1.84
C TRP A 166 21.68 -6.96 1.50
N SER A 167 22.05 -6.75 0.23
CA SER A 167 22.58 -5.48 -0.26
C SER A 167 21.52 -4.37 -0.20
N ARG A 168 20.24 -4.71 -0.45
CA ARG A 168 19.08 -3.82 -0.33
C ARG A 168 17.90 -4.52 0.33
N ILE A 169 17.00 -3.74 0.92
CA ILE A 169 15.76 -4.22 1.54
C ILE A 169 14.59 -3.44 0.94
N ILE A 170 13.77 -4.15 0.18
CA ILE A 170 12.61 -3.61 -0.51
C ILE A 170 11.36 -3.88 0.31
N MET A 171 10.54 -2.85 0.54
CA MET A 171 9.36 -2.94 1.38
C MET A 171 8.11 -2.47 0.66
N HIS A 172 6.95 -2.98 1.07
CA HIS A 172 5.69 -2.31 0.78
C HIS A 172 5.65 -0.95 1.51
N LEU A 173 5.50 0.15 0.77
CA LEU A 173 5.50 1.52 1.29
C LEU A 173 4.12 2.20 1.14
N PRO A 174 3.23 2.09 2.14
CA PRO A 174 1.99 2.88 2.19
C PRO A 174 2.23 4.39 2.28
N TYR A 175 3.36 4.82 2.82
CA TYR A 175 3.86 6.19 2.76
C TYR A 175 5.40 6.18 2.80
N ALA A 176 6.04 7.17 2.18
CA ALA A 176 7.48 7.14 1.92
C ALA A 176 8.34 6.90 3.17
N PHE A 177 8.03 7.58 4.27
CA PHE A 177 8.80 7.47 5.51
C PHE A 177 8.46 6.25 6.37
N GLN A 178 7.57 5.37 5.92
CA GLN A 178 7.11 4.24 6.71
C GLN A 178 8.24 3.27 7.03
N ALA A 179 9.08 2.92 6.05
CA ALA A 179 10.12 1.93 6.29
C ALA A 179 11.13 2.37 7.35
N LYS A 180 11.36 3.69 7.55
CA LYS A 180 12.15 4.20 8.68
C LYS A 180 11.56 3.81 10.04
N ARG A 181 10.24 3.73 10.14
CA ARG A 181 9.49 3.37 11.36
C ARG A 181 9.26 1.88 11.52
N MET A 182 9.19 1.11 10.43
CA MET A 182 8.75 -0.29 10.48
C MET A 182 9.89 -1.29 10.72
N PHE A 183 11.11 -0.97 10.32
CA PHE A 183 12.26 -1.86 10.46
C PHE A 183 13.06 -1.84 11.79
N PRO A 184 12.91 -0.88 12.73
CA PRO A 184 13.69 -0.88 13.97
C PRO A 184 13.58 -2.16 14.81
N ASP A 185 12.40 -2.81 14.82
CA ASP A 185 12.21 -4.08 15.53
C ASP A 185 13.00 -5.23 14.91
N VAL A 186 13.01 -5.31 13.58
CA VAL A 186 13.81 -6.31 12.85
C VAL A 186 15.29 -6.02 13.05
N PHE A 187 15.70 -4.75 12.96
CA PHE A 187 17.08 -4.33 13.22
C PHE A 187 17.53 -4.69 14.64
N ARG A 188 16.75 -4.38 15.68
CA ARG A 188 17.04 -4.80 17.06
C ARG A 188 17.23 -6.30 17.13
N HIS A 189 16.25 -7.06 16.65
CA HIS A 189 16.28 -8.51 16.74
C HIS A 189 17.50 -9.11 16.03
N ASP A 190 17.86 -8.57 14.87
CA ASP A 190 19.00 -9.04 14.08
C ASP A 190 20.35 -8.67 14.70
N ARG A 191 20.44 -7.50 15.35
CA ARG A 191 21.68 -6.98 15.96
C ARG A 191 21.88 -7.35 17.42
N THR A 192 20.85 -7.83 18.11
CA THR A 192 20.97 -8.27 19.51
C THR A 192 22.15 -9.24 19.68
N GLY A 193 23.04 -8.96 20.63
CA GLY A 193 24.25 -9.76 20.89
C GLY A 193 25.40 -9.49 19.91
N THR A 194 25.37 -8.37 19.18
CA THR A 194 26.49 -7.89 18.34
C THR A 194 27.04 -6.58 18.90
N PRO A 195 28.31 -6.21 18.62
CA PRO A 195 28.88 -4.94 19.08
C PRO A 195 28.08 -3.71 18.68
N ILE A 196 27.45 -3.75 17.50
CA ILE A 196 26.60 -2.67 16.99
C ILE A 196 25.36 -2.46 17.88
N TRP A 197 24.84 -3.52 18.49
CA TRP A 197 23.74 -3.38 19.43
C TRP A 197 24.19 -2.88 20.79
N ASP A 198 25.41 -3.19 21.20
CA ASP A 198 25.99 -2.65 22.43
C ASP A 198 26.11 -1.11 22.32
N ASP A 199 26.53 -0.59 21.16
CA ASP A 199 26.56 0.86 20.90
C ASP A 199 25.16 1.49 20.97
N VAL A 200 24.15 0.82 20.41
CA VAL A 200 22.74 1.25 20.52
C VAL A 200 22.27 1.27 21.97
N LEU A 201 22.60 0.24 22.77
CA LEU A 201 22.24 0.17 24.18
C LEU A 201 22.89 1.30 25.00
N VAL A 202 24.13 1.69 24.67
CA VAL A 202 24.80 2.83 25.30
C VAL A 202 24.03 4.13 25.04
N GLU A 203 23.46 4.31 23.86
CA GLU A 203 22.72 5.53 23.49
C GLU A 203 21.31 5.58 24.08
N ILE A 204 20.53 4.49 23.94
CA ILE A 204 19.08 4.51 24.23
C ILE A 204 18.65 3.66 25.44
N GLY A 205 19.58 2.91 26.04
CA GLY A 205 19.34 2.02 27.17
C GLY A 205 18.64 0.72 26.80
N GLU A 206 18.34 -0.09 27.82
CA GLU A 206 17.68 -1.39 27.69
C GLU A 206 16.21 -1.27 27.23
N PRO A 207 15.68 -2.27 26.49
CA PRO A 207 14.29 -2.27 26.09
C PRO A 207 13.34 -2.37 27.29
N PRO A 208 12.10 -1.86 27.18
CA PRO A 208 11.07 -2.04 28.19
C PRO A 208 10.90 -3.52 28.58
N MET A 209 10.73 -3.76 29.88
CA MET A 209 10.52 -5.12 30.39
C MET A 209 9.10 -5.60 30.14
N ILE A 210 8.96 -6.87 29.77
CA ILE A 210 7.65 -7.50 29.63
C ILE A 210 6.92 -7.43 30.98
N PRO A 211 5.66 -6.95 31.01
CA PRO A 211 4.94 -6.80 32.27
C PRO A 211 4.70 -8.16 32.93
N SER A 212 5.02 -8.25 34.22
CA SER A 212 4.84 -9.46 35.04
C SER A 212 3.37 -9.88 35.12
N GLN A 213 2.46 -8.90 35.17
CA GLN A 213 1.02 -9.12 35.10
C GLN A 213 0.46 -8.69 33.75
N LYS A 214 -0.07 -9.64 32.98
CA LYS A 214 -0.67 -9.42 31.65
C LYS A 214 -2.11 -8.89 31.71
N THR A 215 -2.32 -7.82 32.48
CA THR A 215 -3.60 -7.08 32.43
C THR A 215 -3.66 -6.24 31.15
N LYS A 216 -4.88 -5.94 30.66
CA LYS A 216 -5.07 -5.11 29.46
C LYS A 216 -4.30 -3.79 29.53
N LYS A 217 -4.41 -3.09 30.67
CA LYS A 217 -3.74 -1.80 30.91
C LYS A 217 -2.22 -1.92 30.85
N ASN A 218 -1.65 -2.98 31.44
CA ASN A 218 -0.20 -3.18 31.44
C ASN A 218 0.33 -3.52 30.04
N ILE A 219 -0.43 -4.31 29.26
CA ILE A 219 -0.09 -4.60 27.86
C ILE A 219 -0.12 -3.32 27.03
N GLU A 220 -1.17 -2.50 27.16
CA GLU A 220 -1.28 -1.23 26.44
C GLU A 220 -0.13 -0.26 26.79
N GLN A 221 0.24 -0.19 28.07
CA GLN A 221 1.37 0.62 28.52
C GLN A 221 2.70 0.11 27.97
N PHE A 222 2.94 -1.21 28.03
CA PHE A 222 4.13 -1.85 27.48
C PHE A 222 4.26 -1.60 25.98
N GLU A 223 3.18 -1.76 25.20
CA GLU A 223 3.19 -1.49 23.76
C GLU A 223 3.52 -0.02 23.46
N LYS A 224 3.01 0.92 24.28
CA LYS A 224 3.32 2.35 24.13
C LYS A 224 4.80 2.65 24.41
N GLU A 225 5.39 1.99 25.40
CA GLU A 225 6.82 2.09 25.71
C GLU A 225 7.68 1.47 24.61
N MET A 226 7.29 0.30 24.11
CA MET A 226 7.93 -0.35 22.96
C MET A 226 7.88 0.50 21.70
N ASP A 227 6.75 1.18 21.44
CA ASP A 227 6.64 2.15 20.35
C ASP A 227 7.58 3.34 20.51
N ALA A 228 7.77 3.83 21.74
CA ALA A 228 8.75 4.87 22.03
C ALA A 228 10.19 4.36 21.82
N TYR A 229 10.47 3.15 22.25
CA TYR A 229 11.78 2.51 22.10
C TYR A 229 12.14 2.26 20.63
N ARG A 230 11.20 1.76 19.82
CA ARG A 230 11.35 1.65 18.34
C ARG A 230 11.68 2.99 17.69
N ARG A 231 11.02 4.07 18.14
CA ARG A 231 11.32 5.42 17.66
C ARG A 231 12.71 5.87 18.09
N ALA A 232 13.17 5.51 19.29
CA ALA A 232 14.53 5.80 19.74
C ALA A 232 15.56 5.08 18.87
N ILE A 233 15.40 3.77 18.62
CA ILE A 233 16.24 2.99 17.68
C ILE A 233 16.29 3.69 16.32
N SER A 234 15.15 4.16 15.80
CA SER A 234 15.09 4.79 14.47
C SER A 234 15.91 6.09 14.31
N LYS A 235 16.45 6.61 15.42
CA LYS A 235 17.23 7.83 15.50
C LYS A 235 18.71 7.58 15.78
N THR A 236 19.12 6.38 16.16
CA THR A 236 20.54 6.11 16.46
C THR A 236 21.38 6.14 15.18
N PRO A 237 22.66 6.52 15.25
CA PRO A 237 23.56 6.54 14.09
C PRO A 237 23.63 5.20 13.35
N GLU A 238 23.64 4.08 14.09
CA GLU A 238 23.75 2.73 13.54
C GLU A 238 22.54 2.39 12.68
N TYR A 239 21.34 2.71 13.16
CA TYR A 239 20.12 2.48 12.38
C TYR A 239 19.99 3.45 11.22
N LEU A 240 20.36 4.72 11.40
CA LEU A 240 20.35 5.70 10.32
C LEU A 240 21.30 5.30 9.19
N HIS A 241 22.49 4.80 9.52
CA HIS A 241 23.44 4.27 8.53
C HIS A 241 22.91 3.00 7.86
N PHE A 242 22.28 2.09 8.61
CA PHE A 242 21.63 0.91 8.03
C PHE A 242 20.50 1.31 7.08
N HIS A 243 19.64 2.25 7.50
CA HIS A 243 18.52 2.75 6.71
C HIS A 243 18.98 3.43 5.43
N SER A 244 19.99 4.32 5.50
CA SER A 244 20.53 5.01 4.31
C SER A 244 21.09 4.03 3.29
N ASN A 245 21.79 2.99 3.74
CA ASN A 245 22.47 2.06 2.85
C ASN A 245 21.56 0.98 2.26
N LYS A 246 20.52 0.56 3.00
CA LYS A 246 19.73 -0.63 2.64
C LYS A 246 18.31 -0.33 2.21
N ILE A 247 17.70 0.77 2.68
CA ILE A 247 16.24 0.98 2.59
C ILE A 247 15.88 2.29 1.86
N GLU A 248 16.62 3.38 2.10
CA GLU A 248 16.27 4.74 1.68
C GLU A 248 15.91 4.86 0.20
N LYS A 249 16.71 4.24 -0.69
CA LYS A 249 16.52 4.33 -2.14
C LYS A 249 15.13 3.91 -2.62
N GLY A 250 14.49 2.96 -1.92
CA GLY A 250 13.13 2.52 -2.23
C GLY A 250 12.06 3.58 -1.91
N GLN A 251 12.37 4.54 -1.04
CA GLN A 251 11.46 5.60 -0.59
C GLN A 251 11.39 6.79 -1.56
N ARG A 252 12.43 7.00 -2.38
CA ARG A 252 12.56 8.15 -3.29
C ARG A 252 11.35 8.28 -4.22
N ALA A 253 11.04 7.26 -5.04
CA ALA A 253 9.87 7.31 -5.91
C ALA A 253 8.54 7.27 -5.15
N SER A 254 8.46 6.53 -4.02
CA SER A 254 7.26 6.49 -3.17
C SER A 254 6.91 7.88 -2.62
N SER A 255 7.91 8.72 -2.28
CA SER A 255 7.70 10.10 -1.84
C SER A 255 7.10 11.02 -2.90
N LEU A 256 7.25 10.65 -4.17
CA LEU A 256 6.78 11.42 -5.31
C LEU A 256 5.40 10.97 -5.79
N ILE A 257 5.04 9.70 -5.58
CA ILE A 257 3.79 9.09 -6.09
C ILE A 257 2.76 8.83 -5.00
N GLY A 258 3.19 8.48 -3.78
CA GLY A 258 2.33 7.97 -2.73
C GLY A 258 2.09 6.46 -2.84
N ASN A 259 0.99 5.97 -2.25
CA ASN A 259 0.69 4.54 -2.17
C ASN A 259 0.09 4.00 -3.48
N GLN A 260 0.65 2.92 -4.01
CA GLN A 260 0.10 2.17 -5.15
C GLN A 260 -0.49 0.82 -4.74
N TYR A 261 -0.81 0.63 -3.45
CA TYR A 261 -1.25 -0.65 -2.87
C TYR A 261 -0.40 -1.84 -3.35
N THR A 262 -0.95 -2.71 -4.20
CA THR A 262 -0.23 -3.90 -4.68
C THR A 262 1.03 -3.54 -5.48
N GLY A 263 1.06 -2.35 -6.09
CA GLY A 263 2.20 -1.81 -6.82
C GLY A 263 3.33 -1.24 -5.96
N SER A 264 3.09 -0.90 -4.68
CA SER A 264 4.05 -0.08 -3.91
C SER A 264 5.39 -0.78 -3.68
N ILE A 265 5.40 -2.11 -3.52
CA ILE A 265 6.66 -2.86 -3.37
C ILE A 265 7.47 -2.86 -4.67
N PHE A 266 6.80 -2.89 -5.83
CA PHE A 266 7.45 -2.84 -7.13
C PHE A 266 7.93 -1.43 -7.46
N LEU A 267 7.18 -0.40 -7.07
CA LEU A 267 7.67 0.98 -7.15
C LEU A 267 8.94 1.18 -6.30
N ALA A 268 8.95 0.64 -5.07
CA ALA A 268 10.13 0.68 -4.21
C ALA A 268 11.31 -0.09 -4.83
N LEU A 269 11.05 -1.25 -5.44
CA LEU A 269 12.07 -2.00 -6.17
C LEU A 269 12.65 -1.20 -7.34
N MET A 270 11.79 -0.61 -8.17
CA MET A 270 12.20 0.19 -9.32
C MET A 270 13.00 1.42 -8.89
N SER A 271 12.53 2.11 -7.84
CA SER A 271 13.21 3.25 -7.22
C SER A 271 14.62 2.88 -6.75
N THR A 272 14.77 1.74 -6.07
CA THR A 272 16.07 1.27 -5.58
C THR A 272 17.03 0.96 -6.72
N LEU A 273 16.59 0.17 -7.69
CA LEU A 273 17.42 -0.25 -8.81
C LEU A 273 17.83 0.93 -9.71
N GLU A 274 16.92 1.86 -10.01
CA GLU A 274 17.27 3.05 -10.80
C GLU A 274 18.23 3.98 -10.04
N SER A 275 18.06 4.13 -8.72
CA SER A 275 19.01 4.86 -7.87
C SER A 275 20.38 4.18 -7.81
N ASP A 276 20.42 2.85 -7.76
CA ASP A 276 21.66 2.08 -7.79
C ASP A 276 22.39 2.21 -9.14
N LEU A 277 21.63 2.30 -10.24
CA LEU A 277 22.18 2.52 -11.57
C LEU A 277 22.82 3.91 -11.68
N GLU A 278 22.10 4.95 -11.23
CA GLU A 278 22.61 6.34 -11.23
C GLU A 278 23.87 6.50 -10.38
N GLU A 279 23.96 5.76 -9.27
CA GLU A 279 25.10 5.80 -8.36
C GLU A 279 26.23 4.83 -8.75
N ASN A 280 26.11 4.09 -9.87
CA ASN A 280 27.06 3.06 -10.31
C ASN A 280 27.37 2.01 -9.22
N ALA A 281 26.33 1.56 -8.51
CA ALA A 281 26.49 0.61 -7.42
C ALA A 281 26.79 -0.80 -7.95
N ASP A 282 27.80 -1.46 -7.39
CA ASP A 282 28.11 -2.86 -7.66
C ASP A 282 27.16 -3.77 -6.85
N ILE A 283 26.06 -4.18 -7.48
CA ILE A 283 25.01 -5.00 -6.87
C ILE A 283 24.73 -6.30 -7.62
N GLU A 284 25.45 -6.58 -8.70
CA GLU A 284 25.30 -7.83 -9.47
C GLU A 284 25.59 -9.04 -8.57
N GLY A 285 24.76 -10.09 -8.68
CA GLY A 285 24.88 -11.31 -7.87
C GLY A 285 24.54 -11.14 -6.39
N THR A 286 24.25 -9.93 -5.93
CA THR A 286 23.89 -9.67 -4.52
C THR A 286 22.43 -10.00 -4.24
N TYR A 287 22.13 -10.27 -2.96
CA TYR A 287 20.77 -10.54 -2.50
C TYR A 287 20.04 -9.26 -2.13
N PHE A 288 18.81 -9.12 -2.59
CA PHE A 288 17.82 -8.16 -2.11
C PHE A 288 16.85 -8.89 -1.19
N GLY A 289 16.58 -8.34 -0.01
CA GLY A 289 15.47 -8.79 0.85
C GLY A 289 14.18 -8.09 0.45
N LEU A 290 13.06 -8.80 0.38
CA LEU A 290 11.76 -8.26 0.01
C LEU A 290 10.73 -8.53 1.11
N CYS A 291 10.12 -7.48 1.63
CA CYS A 291 9.10 -7.51 2.69
C CYS A 291 7.76 -6.99 2.16
N GLY A 292 6.91 -7.90 1.71
CA GLY A 292 5.54 -7.60 1.26
C GLY A 292 4.53 -7.63 2.40
N TYR A 293 3.55 -6.73 2.34
CA TYR A 293 2.45 -6.64 3.31
C TYR A 293 1.13 -6.32 2.60
N GLY A 294 0.04 -6.85 3.14
CA GLY A 294 -1.32 -6.42 2.86
C GLY A 294 -2.17 -6.53 4.12
N SER A 295 -3.00 -5.53 4.38
CA SER A 295 -3.89 -5.48 5.55
C SER A 295 -4.93 -6.60 5.57
N GLY A 296 -5.42 -6.93 6.76
CA GLY A 296 -6.32 -8.05 7.01
C GLY A 296 -5.80 -9.21 7.88
N ALA A 297 -4.51 -9.46 8.14
CA ALA A 297 -3.24 -9.00 7.59
C ALA A 297 -2.40 -10.21 7.12
N LYS A 298 -1.65 -10.01 6.03
CA LYS A 298 -0.76 -11.01 5.43
C LYS A 298 0.58 -10.37 5.08
N ALA A 299 1.67 -11.05 5.41
CA ALA A 299 3.01 -10.64 5.03
C ALA A 299 3.77 -11.78 4.37
N LYS A 300 4.72 -11.40 3.51
CA LYS A 300 5.69 -12.30 2.89
C LYS A 300 7.08 -11.71 2.99
N VAL A 301 8.05 -12.53 3.37
CA VAL A 301 9.47 -12.20 3.33
C VAL A 301 10.17 -13.20 2.44
N PHE A 302 10.95 -12.72 1.49
CA PHE A 302 11.70 -13.56 0.56
C PHE A 302 12.92 -12.78 0.04
N GLU A 303 13.76 -13.44 -0.73
CA GLU A 303 14.95 -12.84 -1.32
C GLU A 303 14.86 -12.82 -2.84
N ALA A 304 15.65 -11.95 -3.46
CA ALA A 304 15.92 -11.99 -4.89
C ALA A 304 17.41 -11.77 -5.15
N ILE A 305 17.95 -12.37 -6.20
CA ILE A 305 19.35 -12.25 -6.62
C ILE A 305 19.40 -11.37 -7.86
N VAL A 306 20.16 -10.27 -7.80
CA VAL A 306 20.37 -9.38 -8.95
C VAL A 306 21.14 -10.13 -10.03
N GLN A 307 20.58 -10.18 -11.23
CA GLN A 307 21.15 -10.93 -12.34
C GLN A 307 22.19 -10.11 -13.11
N PRO A 308 23.15 -10.76 -13.78
CA PRO A 308 24.07 -10.07 -14.66
C PRO A 308 23.37 -9.27 -15.76
N GLY A 309 23.86 -8.05 -16.02
CA GLY A 309 23.28 -7.13 -17.01
C GLY A 309 21.96 -6.47 -16.58
N TRP A 310 21.69 -6.41 -15.27
CA TRP A 310 20.50 -5.74 -14.72
C TRP A 310 20.39 -4.27 -15.17
N GLU A 311 21.52 -3.60 -15.38
CA GLU A 311 21.63 -2.20 -15.83
C GLU A 311 20.94 -1.99 -17.19
N GLU A 312 21.04 -2.95 -18.11
CA GLU A 312 20.37 -2.89 -19.42
C GLU A 312 18.83 -2.94 -19.29
N VAL A 313 18.33 -3.57 -18.23
CA VAL A 313 16.90 -3.59 -17.94
C VAL A 313 16.46 -2.28 -17.34
N VAL A 314 17.20 -1.79 -16.34
CA VAL A 314 16.85 -0.61 -15.55
C VAL A 314 17.00 0.69 -16.33
N SER A 315 18.04 0.81 -17.17
CA SER A 315 18.31 2.02 -18.00
C SER A 315 17.17 2.45 -18.92
N ARG A 316 16.18 1.57 -19.16
CA ARG A 316 15.02 1.84 -20.02
C ARG A 316 13.79 2.33 -19.26
N TRP A 317 13.80 2.34 -17.94
CA TRP A 317 12.63 2.70 -17.14
C TRP A 317 12.37 4.19 -17.12
N HIS A 318 13.45 4.98 -17.03
CA HIS A 318 13.42 6.44 -16.93
C HIS A 318 12.40 6.91 -15.87
N LEU A 319 12.32 6.21 -14.73
CA LEU A 319 11.31 6.44 -13.69
C LEU A 319 11.39 7.87 -13.17
N PHE A 320 12.57 8.34 -12.75
CA PHE A 320 12.70 9.66 -12.16
C PHE A 320 12.50 10.77 -13.19
N GLU A 321 12.95 10.58 -14.43
CA GLU A 321 12.67 11.51 -15.54
C GLU A 321 11.15 11.64 -15.80
N ARG A 322 10.44 10.49 -15.86
CA ARG A 322 8.98 10.47 -16.02
C ARG A 322 8.27 11.15 -14.86
N LEU A 323 8.77 10.98 -13.63
CA LEU A 323 8.21 11.64 -12.45
C LEU A 323 8.45 13.14 -12.43
N ALA A 324 9.60 13.60 -12.93
CA ALA A 324 9.92 15.02 -13.09
C ALA A 324 9.06 15.70 -14.15
N GLY A 325 8.64 14.98 -15.20
CA GLY A 325 7.76 15.48 -16.26
C GLY A 325 6.27 15.61 -15.91
N ARG A 326 5.87 15.41 -14.65
CA ARG A 326 4.47 15.50 -14.21
C ARG A 326 4.01 16.95 -14.07
N VAL A 327 2.70 17.16 -14.15
CA VAL A 327 2.06 18.45 -13.94
C VAL A 327 1.52 18.53 -12.51
N ALA A 328 1.97 19.51 -11.75
CA ALA A 328 1.39 19.83 -10.46
C ALA A 328 0.01 20.48 -10.65
N ILE A 329 -0.94 20.09 -9.80
CA ILE A 329 -2.30 20.67 -9.77
C ILE A 329 -2.50 21.43 -8.45
N ASP A 330 -3.37 22.43 -8.46
CA ASP A 330 -3.75 23.13 -7.24
C ASP A 330 -4.74 22.32 -6.39
N HIS A 331 -4.95 22.77 -5.15
CA HIS A 331 -5.80 22.11 -4.17
C HIS A 331 -7.27 22.00 -4.62
N LEU A 332 -7.80 23.04 -5.26
CA LEU A 332 -9.19 23.07 -5.73
C LEU A 332 -9.41 22.03 -6.83
N THR A 333 -8.48 21.95 -7.78
CA THR A 333 -8.49 20.95 -8.86
C THR A 333 -8.42 19.54 -8.29
N TYR A 334 -7.53 19.30 -7.32
CA TYR A 334 -7.44 18.02 -6.62
C TYR A 334 -8.77 17.64 -5.95
N GLU A 335 -9.39 18.54 -5.17
CA GLU A 335 -10.68 18.25 -4.52
C GLU A 335 -11.79 17.97 -5.53
N ASN A 336 -11.85 18.72 -6.62
CA ASN A 336 -12.86 18.52 -7.66
C ASN A 336 -12.72 17.16 -8.37
N LEU A 337 -11.48 16.75 -8.65
CA LEU A 337 -11.19 15.40 -9.19
C LEU A 337 -11.54 14.32 -8.16
N HIS A 338 -11.17 14.51 -6.89
CA HIS A 338 -11.43 13.56 -5.81
C HIS A 338 -12.94 13.33 -5.60
N LYS A 339 -13.71 14.42 -5.60
CA LYS A 339 -15.18 14.41 -5.47
C LYS A 339 -15.91 13.93 -6.73
N GLY A 340 -15.19 13.76 -7.85
CA GLY A 340 -15.79 13.42 -9.15
C GLY A 340 -16.62 14.56 -9.77
N ILE A 341 -16.43 15.80 -9.30
CA ILE A 341 -17.07 17.00 -9.86
C ILE A 341 -16.42 17.35 -11.20
N GLN A 342 -15.10 17.24 -11.26
CA GLN A 342 -14.35 17.38 -12.50
C GLN A 342 -14.11 15.99 -13.09
N VAL A 343 -14.66 15.76 -14.28
CA VAL A 343 -14.53 14.49 -15.02
C VAL A 343 -13.52 14.58 -16.17
N GLU A 344 -13.16 15.79 -16.58
CA GLU A 344 -12.17 16.03 -17.63
C GLU A 344 -10.74 15.96 -17.08
N SER A 345 -9.87 15.31 -17.83
CA SER A 345 -8.46 15.18 -17.47
C SER A 345 -7.75 16.53 -17.52
N VAL A 346 -6.97 16.85 -16.49
CA VAL A 346 -6.13 18.06 -16.44
C VAL A 346 -5.04 18.02 -17.51
N VAL A 347 -4.49 16.83 -17.76
CA VAL A 347 -3.50 16.59 -18.82
C VAL A 347 -4.15 15.73 -19.90
N PRO A 348 -4.22 16.17 -21.17
CA PRO A 348 -4.77 15.36 -22.25
C PRO A 348 -3.99 14.05 -22.41
N PRO A 349 -4.68 12.89 -22.53
CA PRO A 349 -4.00 11.61 -22.69
C PRO A 349 -3.08 11.58 -23.90
N SER A 350 -1.87 11.01 -23.75
CA SER A 350 -0.88 10.98 -24.83
C SER A 350 0.08 9.79 -24.71
N GLY A 351 -0.05 8.84 -25.64
CA GLY A 351 0.71 7.59 -25.64
C GLY A 351 0.21 6.58 -24.60
N GLU A 352 -1.09 6.56 -24.33
CA GLU A 352 -1.70 5.72 -23.29
C GLU A 352 -3.16 5.36 -23.62
N PHE A 353 -3.71 4.37 -22.90
CA PHE A 353 -5.14 4.06 -22.95
C PHE A 353 -5.91 4.99 -22.00
N ALA A 354 -6.97 5.62 -22.50
CA ALA A 354 -7.87 6.46 -21.73
C ALA A 354 -9.30 5.93 -21.76
N LEU A 355 -10.03 6.11 -20.65
CA LEU A 355 -11.47 5.88 -20.60
C LEU A 355 -12.16 6.99 -21.41
N ILE A 356 -13.00 6.59 -22.35
CA ILE A 356 -13.73 7.51 -23.25
C ILE A 356 -15.19 7.66 -22.83
N ASN A 357 -15.81 6.56 -22.39
CA ASN A 357 -17.23 6.58 -22.04
C ASN A 357 -17.57 5.49 -21.03
N VAL A 358 -18.54 5.77 -20.18
CA VAL A 358 -19.30 4.79 -19.39
C VAL A 358 -20.74 4.92 -19.84
N SER A 359 -21.29 3.90 -20.50
CA SER A 359 -22.65 3.95 -21.04
C SER A 359 -23.67 3.99 -19.90
N GLU A 360 -24.66 4.88 -19.97
CA GLU A 360 -25.70 5.07 -18.94
C GLU A 360 -27.04 4.44 -19.31
N ASP A 361 -27.21 4.02 -20.57
CA ASP A 361 -28.52 3.64 -21.10
C ASP A 361 -28.59 2.20 -21.64
N GLY A 362 -29.79 1.62 -21.48
CA GLY A 362 -30.22 0.40 -22.17
C GLY A 362 -29.45 -0.86 -21.77
N LEU A 363 -29.22 -1.75 -22.75
CA LEU A 363 -28.52 -3.03 -22.52
C LEU A 363 -27.03 -2.87 -22.22
N TYR A 364 -26.48 -1.66 -22.36
CA TYR A 364 -25.06 -1.36 -22.19
C TYR A 364 -24.76 -0.55 -20.93
N GLU A 365 -25.73 -0.35 -20.04
CA GLU A 365 -25.54 0.37 -18.77
C GLU A 365 -24.29 -0.16 -18.02
N GLY A 366 -23.37 0.76 -17.67
CA GLY A 366 -22.11 0.48 -17.01
C GLY A 366 -20.95 0.04 -17.93
N GLN A 367 -21.18 -0.17 -19.24
CA GLN A 367 -20.12 -0.56 -20.16
C GLN A 367 -19.06 0.54 -20.30
N ARG A 368 -17.78 0.18 -20.13
CA ARG A 368 -16.64 1.09 -20.26
C ARG A 368 -15.98 0.95 -21.63
N THR A 369 -15.78 2.07 -22.31
CA THR A 369 -15.07 2.11 -23.60
C THR A 369 -13.72 2.81 -23.43
N TYR A 370 -12.65 2.18 -23.92
CA TYR A 370 -11.29 2.70 -23.85
C TYR A 370 -10.71 2.91 -25.25
N LYS A 371 -9.82 3.90 -25.40
CA LYS A 371 -9.12 4.17 -26.65
C LYS A 371 -7.64 4.47 -26.38
N TRP A 372 -6.78 4.02 -27.30
CA TRP A 372 -5.39 4.44 -27.34
C TRP A 372 -5.29 5.89 -27.85
N ALA A 373 -4.83 6.79 -27.00
CA ALA A 373 -4.48 8.15 -27.38
C ALA A 373 -3.06 8.15 -27.94
N ALA A 374 -2.90 8.27 -29.26
CA ALA A 374 -1.58 8.29 -29.87
C ALA A 374 -0.77 9.53 -29.40
N LYS A 375 0.56 9.37 -29.23
CA LYS A 375 1.43 10.51 -28.97
C LYS A 375 1.28 11.52 -30.10
N LYS A 376 1.05 12.79 -29.78
CA LYS A 376 1.16 13.86 -30.78
C LYS A 376 2.60 13.86 -31.28
N ARG A 377 2.80 13.64 -32.59
CA ARG A 377 4.11 13.85 -33.22
C ARG A 377 4.47 15.33 -32.96
N LYS A 378 5.57 15.56 -32.26
CA LYS A 378 6.15 16.89 -32.12
C LYS A 378 6.72 17.34 -33.46
#